data_AF-A0A4R6TPK2-F1
#
_entry.id   AF-A0A4R6TPK2-F1
#
_cell.length_a   1.000
_cell.length_b   1.000
_cell.length_c   1.000
_cell.angle_alpha   90.00
_cell.angle_beta   90.00
_cell.angle_gamma   90.00
#
_symmetry.space_group_name_H-M   'P 1'
#
loop_
_entity.id
_entity.type
_entity.pdbx_description
1 polymer ?
#
loop_
_entity_poly.entity_id
_entity_poly.type
_entity_poly.pdbx_seq_one_letter_code
_entity_poly.pdbx_strand_id
1 'polypeptide(L)'
;MNLFQIRKGQLVYHNNELHRIYAVKQMYKQSVHAIRLRDLEQVLTTAPSVEKYKPKEGDSFIFHRKPYTLVKRQAVEGDSILIHNPKPDPLDTYSLHEIDVVEEADEKGISTSRSFGLRHNEYLVMAPGRAEGSRPIDRKQPDGTEDTDVAEDEHHFEHPEGDVFPKVGSIYRKKDTKEFIETMVIAIEGQRVYLGGGYKVTQKEIMDKDRWEYVPNSFPQ
;
A
#
# COMPACT_ATOMS: atom_id res chain seq x y z
N MET A 1 -24.16 4.88 -6.61
CA MET A 1 -23.69 3.71 -7.38
C MET A 1 -24.48 2.47 -6.93
N ASN A 2 -24.94 1.60 -7.83
CA ASN A 2 -25.69 0.40 -7.44
C ASN A 2 -24.73 -0.69 -6.94
N LEU A 3 -25.11 -1.42 -5.89
CA LEU A 3 -24.26 -2.41 -5.20
C LEU A 3 -23.59 -3.44 -6.11
N PHE A 4 -24.31 -3.87 -7.15
CA PHE A 4 -23.92 -4.91 -8.08
C PHE A 4 -22.67 -4.57 -8.90
N GLN A 5 -22.23 -3.31 -8.86
CA GLN A 5 -21.08 -2.83 -9.62
C GLN A 5 -19.78 -2.83 -8.81
N ILE A 6 -19.85 -3.01 -7.49
CA ILE A 6 -18.67 -2.99 -6.62
C ILE A 6 -18.01 -4.36 -6.56
N ARG A 7 -16.69 -4.39 -6.83
CA ARG A 7 -15.90 -5.62 -6.86
C ARG A 7 -14.54 -5.43 -6.19
N LYS A 8 -13.98 -6.52 -5.66
CA LYS A 8 -12.59 -6.56 -5.17
C LYS A 8 -11.66 -5.97 -6.23
N GLY A 9 -10.72 -5.16 -5.78
CA GLY A 9 -9.71 -4.54 -6.60
C GLY A 9 -10.08 -3.17 -7.17
N GLN A 10 -11.35 -2.76 -7.18
CA GLN A 10 -11.71 -1.44 -7.72
C GLN A 10 -11.09 -0.31 -6.91
N LEU A 11 -10.58 0.71 -7.61
CA LEU A 11 -10.27 1.99 -7.00
C LEU A 11 -11.56 2.80 -6.87
N VAL A 12 -11.74 3.44 -5.72
CA VAL A 12 -12.91 4.25 -5.41
C VAL A 12 -12.51 5.47 -4.60
N TYR A 13 -13.28 6.54 -4.74
CA TYR A 13 -13.28 7.64 -3.79
C TYR A 13 -14.26 7.36 -2.66
N HIS A 14 -13.82 7.59 -1.43
CA HIS A 14 -14.62 7.60 -0.22
C HIS A 14 -14.15 8.78 0.64
N ASN A 15 -15.05 9.65 1.10
CA ASN A 15 -14.71 10.85 1.85
C ASN A 15 -13.60 11.70 1.20
N ASN A 16 -13.72 11.93 -0.12
CA ASN A 16 -12.75 12.66 -0.94
C ASN A 16 -11.35 12.03 -1.03
N GLU A 17 -11.14 10.78 -0.60
CA GLU A 17 -9.82 10.12 -0.66
C GLU A 17 -9.85 8.84 -1.50
N LEU A 18 -8.72 8.55 -2.15
CA LEU A 18 -8.55 7.38 -3.00
C LEU A 18 -8.31 6.10 -2.18
N HIS A 19 -9.15 5.10 -2.43
CA HIS A 19 -9.11 3.80 -1.77
C HIS A 19 -9.13 2.66 -2.79
N ARG A 20 -8.66 1.49 -2.38
CA ARG A 20 -8.86 0.22 -3.08
C ARG A 20 -9.80 -0.69 -2.29
N ILE A 21 -10.76 -1.30 -2.95
CA ILE A 21 -11.64 -2.29 -2.31
C ILE A 21 -10.91 -3.62 -2.21
N TYR A 22 -10.81 -4.19 -1.00
CA TYR A 22 -10.18 -5.50 -0.81
C TYR A 22 -11.19 -6.62 -0.48
N ALA A 23 -12.38 -6.29 0.02
CA ALA A 23 -13.45 -7.26 0.23
C ALA A 23 -14.85 -6.63 0.13
N VAL A 24 -15.83 -7.42 -0.29
CA VAL A 24 -17.25 -7.04 -0.33
C VAL A 24 -18.05 -8.14 0.35
N LYS A 25 -18.72 -7.83 1.46
CA LYS A 25 -19.52 -8.79 2.23
C LYS A 25 -21.01 -8.54 1.97
N GLN A 26 -21.59 -9.34 1.07
CA GLN A 26 -22.99 -9.20 0.66
C GLN A 26 -23.98 -9.48 1.81
N MET A 27 -23.65 -10.41 2.71
CA MET A 27 -24.56 -10.87 3.78
C MET A 27 -24.76 -9.85 4.91
N TYR A 28 -23.82 -8.92 5.13
CA TYR A 28 -23.85 -7.97 6.26
C TYR A 28 -24.09 -6.54 5.75
N LYS A 29 -25.35 -6.17 5.51
CA LYS A 29 -25.76 -4.81 5.10
C LYS A 29 -24.86 -4.17 4.03
N GLN A 30 -24.32 -4.98 3.11
CA GLN A 30 -23.54 -4.47 1.99
C GLN A 30 -22.22 -3.79 2.42
N SER A 31 -21.56 -4.33 3.44
CA SER A 31 -20.26 -3.84 3.92
C SER A 31 -19.19 -3.98 2.83
N VAL A 32 -18.61 -2.84 2.47
CA VAL A 32 -17.46 -2.72 1.57
C VAL A 32 -16.25 -2.43 2.42
N HIS A 33 -15.25 -3.28 2.31
CA HIS A 33 -13.98 -3.12 2.97
C HIS A 33 -12.99 -2.46 2.00
N ALA A 34 -12.52 -1.28 2.36
CA ALA A 34 -11.63 -0.49 1.56
C ALA A 34 -10.33 -0.21 2.31
N ILE A 35 -9.25 0.03 1.57
CA ILE A 35 -7.96 0.46 2.11
C ILE A 35 -7.56 1.76 1.44
N ARG A 36 -7.25 2.79 2.23
CA ARG A 36 -6.79 4.09 1.71
C ARG A 36 -5.40 3.94 1.12
N LEU A 37 -5.18 4.40 -0.10
CA LEU A 37 -3.89 4.20 -0.76
C LEU A 37 -2.76 5.00 -0.10
N ARG A 38 -3.06 6.21 0.38
CA ARG A 38 -2.07 7.12 0.99
C ARG A 38 -1.26 6.45 2.11
N ASP A 39 -1.91 5.74 3.02
CA ASP A 39 -1.28 5.26 4.26
C ASP A 39 -1.68 3.84 4.68
N LEU A 40 -2.46 3.17 3.83
CA LEU A 40 -2.95 1.81 4.04
C LEU A 40 -3.95 1.66 5.19
N GLU A 41 -4.61 2.76 5.60
CA GLU A 41 -5.68 2.69 6.59
C GLU A 41 -6.88 1.87 6.07
N GLN A 42 -7.37 0.95 6.89
CA GLN A 42 -8.55 0.15 6.55
C GLN A 42 -9.83 0.88 6.97
N VAL A 43 -10.79 0.95 6.06
CA VAL A 43 -12.07 1.63 6.28
C VAL A 43 -13.21 0.69 5.92
N LEU A 44 -14.23 0.67 6.78
CA LEU A 44 -15.51 0.03 6.48
C LEU A 44 -16.46 1.09 5.91
N THR A 45 -17.04 0.79 4.76
CA THR A 45 -17.95 1.68 4.06
C THR A 45 -19.08 0.89 3.40
N THR A 46 -19.93 1.57 2.65
CA THR A 46 -21.05 0.98 1.93
C THR A 46 -20.96 1.28 0.45
N ALA A 47 -21.62 0.51 -0.40
CA ALA A 47 -21.56 0.78 -1.83
C ALA A 47 -22.14 2.14 -2.27
N PRO A 48 -23.21 2.67 -1.63
CA PRO A 48 -23.71 4.00 -1.97
C PRO A 48 -22.76 5.14 -1.62
N SER A 49 -21.88 4.97 -0.63
CA SER A 49 -20.96 5.99 -0.13
C SER A 49 -19.63 6.06 -0.89
N VAL A 50 -19.45 5.25 -1.93
CA VAL A 50 -18.22 5.24 -2.73
C VAL A 50 -18.46 5.49 -4.21
N GLU A 51 -17.46 6.04 -4.87
CA GLU A 51 -17.50 6.36 -6.29
C GLU A 51 -16.33 5.75 -7.03
N LYS A 52 -16.60 4.98 -8.09
CA LYS A 52 -15.57 4.29 -8.85
C LYS A 52 -14.63 5.26 -9.56
N TYR A 53 -13.33 4.98 -9.43
CA TYR A 53 -12.28 5.55 -10.25
C TYR A 53 -11.63 4.47 -11.13
N LYS A 54 -11.29 4.82 -12.37
CA LYS A 54 -10.55 3.93 -13.28
C LYS A 54 -9.16 4.53 -13.52
N PRO A 55 -8.09 3.93 -12.96
CA PRO A 55 -6.74 4.43 -13.18
C PRO A 55 -6.33 4.30 -14.64
N LYS A 56 -5.51 5.24 -15.10
CA LYS A 56 -4.97 5.30 -16.46
C LYS A 56 -3.55 5.87 -16.44
N GLU A 57 -2.83 5.65 -17.52
CA GLU A 57 -1.49 6.21 -17.74
C GLU A 57 -1.48 7.75 -17.56
N GLY A 58 -0.47 8.25 -16.85
CA GLY A 58 -0.31 9.65 -16.47
C GLY A 58 -1.04 10.04 -15.19
N ASP A 59 -1.82 9.16 -14.57
CA ASP A 59 -2.34 9.42 -13.22
C ASP A 59 -1.23 9.28 -12.19
N SER A 60 -1.28 10.10 -11.13
CA SER A 60 -0.34 10.07 -10.01
C SER A 60 -1.07 10.05 -8.68
N PHE A 61 -0.56 9.26 -7.73
CA PHE A 61 -1.15 9.11 -6.40
C PHE A 61 -0.10 8.70 -5.38
N ILE A 62 -0.41 8.95 -4.12
CA ILE A 62 0.38 8.49 -2.99
C ILE A 62 -0.03 7.06 -2.67
N PHE A 63 0.95 6.16 -2.69
CA PHE A 63 0.82 4.81 -2.17
C PHE A 63 1.80 4.61 -1.03
N HIS A 64 1.28 4.25 0.14
CA HIS A 64 2.09 4.02 1.34
C HIS A 64 3.11 5.16 1.60
N ARG A 65 2.59 6.39 1.59
CA ARG A 65 3.29 7.66 1.84
C ARG A 65 4.35 8.04 0.82
N LYS A 66 4.40 7.34 -0.32
CA LYS A 66 5.30 7.67 -1.43
C LYS A 66 4.50 8.05 -2.67
N PRO A 67 4.84 9.14 -3.37
CA PRO A 67 4.19 9.51 -4.62
C PRO A 67 4.62 8.57 -5.74
N TYR A 68 3.68 8.22 -6.61
CA TYR A 68 3.92 7.45 -7.82
C TYR A 68 3.14 8.02 -8.99
N THR A 69 3.66 7.80 -10.20
CA THR A 69 2.98 8.07 -11.47
C THR A 69 2.84 6.77 -12.26
N LEU A 70 1.63 6.53 -12.78
CA LEU A 70 1.37 5.39 -13.65
C LEU A 70 1.91 5.64 -15.05
N VAL A 71 2.86 4.81 -15.48
CA VAL A 71 3.49 4.91 -16.80
C VAL A 71 3.34 3.60 -17.56
N LYS A 72 3.17 3.69 -18.87
CA LYS A 72 3.11 2.52 -19.74
C LYS A 72 4.49 2.24 -20.33
N ARG A 73 5.21 1.34 -19.67
CA ARG A 73 6.48 0.76 -20.16
C ARG A 73 6.61 -0.68 -19.69
N GLN A 74 7.58 -1.41 -20.21
CA GLN A 74 7.99 -2.67 -19.62
C GLN A 74 8.58 -2.40 -18.23
N ALA A 75 8.11 -3.15 -17.24
CA ALA A 75 8.68 -3.11 -15.91
C ALA A 75 10.01 -3.85 -15.87
N VAL A 76 10.90 -3.41 -14.99
CA VAL A 76 12.15 -4.09 -14.67
C VAL A 76 12.10 -4.56 -13.22
N GLU A 77 13.02 -5.43 -12.83
CA GLU A 77 13.15 -5.92 -11.46
C GLU A 77 13.18 -4.76 -10.45
N GLY A 78 12.44 -4.90 -9.36
CA GLY A 78 12.29 -3.87 -8.32
C GLY A 78 11.26 -2.78 -8.62
N ASP A 79 10.71 -2.69 -9.83
CA ASP A 79 9.61 -1.76 -10.10
C ASP A 79 8.36 -2.13 -9.28
N SER A 80 7.62 -1.12 -8.83
CA SER A 80 6.26 -1.31 -8.36
C SER A 80 5.30 -1.26 -9.54
N ILE A 81 4.27 -2.10 -9.53
CA ILE A 81 3.27 -2.16 -10.60
C ILE A 81 1.84 -2.08 -10.06
N LEU A 82 0.93 -1.62 -10.91
CA LEU A 82 -0.51 -1.67 -10.69
C LEU A 82 -1.15 -2.58 -11.74
N ILE A 83 -1.74 -3.69 -11.32
CA ILE A 83 -2.44 -4.61 -12.22
C ILE A 83 -3.74 -3.94 -12.71
N HIS A 84 -3.81 -3.49 -13.95
CA HIS A 84 -4.95 -2.70 -14.45
C HIS A 84 -5.90 -3.49 -15.36
N ASN A 85 -5.44 -4.63 -15.90
CA ASN A 85 -6.20 -5.44 -16.84
C ASN A 85 -5.93 -6.94 -16.61
N PRO A 86 -6.33 -7.48 -15.44
CA PRO A 86 -6.00 -8.83 -15.05
C PRO A 86 -6.68 -9.85 -15.96
N LYS A 87 -5.90 -10.80 -16.47
CA LYS A 87 -6.32 -11.99 -17.21
C LYS A 87 -5.66 -13.23 -16.58
N PRO A 88 -6.01 -13.52 -15.31
CA PRO A 88 -5.42 -14.63 -14.57
C PRO A 88 -5.72 -15.96 -15.25
N ASP A 89 -4.71 -16.82 -15.33
CA ASP A 89 -4.90 -18.23 -15.60
C ASP A 89 -5.57 -18.91 -14.39
N PRO A 90 -6.11 -20.14 -14.52
CA PRO A 90 -6.86 -20.77 -13.43
C PRO A 90 -6.12 -20.94 -12.10
N LEU A 91 -4.79 -20.88 -12.11
CA LEU A 91 -3.92 -20.98 -10.93
C LEU A 91 -3.53 -19.61 -10.36
N ASP A 92 -3.75 -18.53 -11.09
CA ASP A 92 -3.39 -17.19 -10.67
C ASP A 92 -4.41 -16.62 -9.68
N THR A 93 -3.90 -15.95 -8.63
CA THR A 93 -4.74 -15.40 -7.55
C THR A 93 -4.74 -13.86 -7.51
N TYR A 94 -4.04 -13.23 -8.44
CA TYR A 94 -3.96 -11.77 -8.52
C TYR A 94 -5.29 -11.16 -8.96
N SER A 95 -5.49 -9.91 -8.56
CA SER A 95 -6.75 -9.20 -8.78
C SER A 95 -6.56 -7.81 -9.37
N LEU A 96 -7.67 -7.21 -9.79
CA LEU A 96 -7.69 -5.86 -10.34
C LEU A 96 -7.09 -4.85 -9.34
N HIS A 97 -6.30 -3.91 -9.86
CA HIS A 97 -5.53 -2.88 -9.16
C HIS A 97 -4.76 -3.37 -7.94
N GLU A 98 -4.37 -4.63 -7.94
CA GLU A 98 -3.38 -5.11 -6.99
C GLU A 98 -2.04 -4.45 -7.28
N ILE A 99 -1.35 -4.08 -6.19
CA ILE A 99 -0.03 -3.47 -6.25
C ILE A 99 0.96 -4.50 -5.74
N ASP A 100 2.01 -4.71 -6.51
CA ASP A 100 3.08 -5.65 -6.21
C ASP A 100 4.41 -5.12 -6.76
N VAL A 101 5.50 -5.79 -6.38
CA VAL A 101 6.86 -5.51 -6.82
C VAL A 101 7.29 -6.59 -7.81
N VAL A 102 7.96 -6.17 -8.89
CA VAL A 102 8.55 -7.08 -9.87
C VAL A 102 9.75 -7.78 -9.26
N GLU A 103 9.76 -9.11 -9.35
CA GLU A 103 10.88 -9.96 -8.95
C GLU A 103 11.79 -10.30 -10.14
N GLU A 104 11.19 -10.72 -11.26
CA GLU A 104 11.89 -11.03 -12.51
C GLU A 104 11.13 -10.41 -13.70
N ALA A 105 11.86 -9.99 -14.74
CA ALA A 105 11.28 -9.48 -15.98
C ALA A 105 11.91 -10.17 -17.20
N ASP A 106 11.05 -10.66 -18.11
CA ASP A 106 11.47 -11.29 -19.36
C ASP A 106 10.76 -10.68 -20.57
N GLU A 107 10.98 -11.23 -21.77
CA GLU A 107 10.33 -10.76 -22.99
C GLU A 107 8.81 -11.05 -23.04
N LYS A 108 8.34 -12.03 -22.26
CA LYS A 108 6.95 -12.51 -22.27
C LYS A 108 6.10 -11.78 -21.22
N GLY A 109 6.70 -11.26 -20.17
CA GLY A 109 6.03 -10.63 -19.06
C GLY A 109 6.95 -10.41 -17.87
N ILE A 110 6.36 -10.51 -16.69
CA ILE A 110 7.04 -10.35 -15.41
C ILE A 110 6.55 -11.40 -14.42
N SER A 111 7.39 -11.71 -13.45
CA SER A 111 6.99 -12.35 -12.20
C SER A 111 7.03 -11.32 -11.07
N THR A 112 6.11 -11.43 -10.12
CA THR A 112 6.07 -10.53 -8.95
C THR A 112 6.50 -11.27 -7.69
N SER A 113 6.74 -10.51 -6.61
CA SER A 113 7.11 -11.05 -5.29
C SER A 113 6.09 -12.05 -4.69
N ARG A 114 4.85 -12.05 -5.18
CA ARG A 114 3.80 -13.03 -4.84
C ARG A 114 3.67 -14.17 -5.83
N SER A 115 4.68 -14.35 -6.68
CA SER A 115 4.73 -15.36 -7.74
C SER A 115 3.61 -15.22 -8.77
N PHE A 116 3.14 -14.00 -9.04
CA PHE A 116 2.17 -13.75 -10.10
C PHE A 116 2.87 -13.62 -11.45
N GLY A 117 2.46 -14.41 -12.44
CA GLY A 117 2.84 -14.23 -13.83
C GLY A 117 1.95 -13.18 -14.48
N LEU A 118 2.52 -12.09 -14.99
CA LEU A 118 1.76 -11.02 -15.65
C LEU A 118 2.34 -10.72 -17.02
N ARG A 119 1.47 -10.65 -18.04
CA ARG A 119 1.88 -10.12 -19.36
C ARG A 119 2.04 -8.60 -19.28
N HIS A 120 2.88 -8.04 -20.15
CA HIS A 120 3.14 -6.59 -20.21
C HIS A 120 1.90 -5.71 -20.43
N ASN A 121 0.79 -6.26 -20.93
CA ASN A 121 -0.46 -5.53 -21.13
C ASN A 121 -1.43 -5.60 -19.93
N GLU A 122 -1.04 -6.25 -18.84
CA GLU A 122 -1.89 -6.46 -17.65
C GLU A 122 -1.60 -5.45 -16.55
N TYR A 123 -0.48 -4.73 -16.62
CA TYR A 123 -0.04 -3.79 -15.60
C TYR A 123 0.30 -2.41 -16.16
N LEU A 124 0.37 -1.43 -15.25
CA LEU A 124 1.02 -0.15 -15.43
C LEU A 124 2.15 -0.07 -14.41
N VAL A 125 3.30 0.51 -14.77
CA VAL A 125 4.40 0.71 -13.83
C VAL A 125 4.08 1.91 -12.95
N MET A 126 4.29 1.77 -11.65
CA MET A 126 4.27 2.86 -10.68
C MET A 126 5.67 3.46 -10.60
N ALA A 127 5.96 4.42 -11.47
CA ALA A 127 7.22 5.15 -11.43
C ALA A 127 7.25 6.07 -10.19
N PRO A 128 8.33 6.07 -9.38
CA PRO A 128 8.43 6.94 -8.22
C PRO A 128 8.32 8.43 -8.58
N GLY A 129 7.66 9.21 -7.73
CA GLY A 129 7.48 10.64 -7.91
C GLY A 129 6.22 11.03 -8.70
N ARG A 130 5.96 12.34 -8.74
CA ARG A 130 4.95 12.94 -9.62
C ARG A 130 5.63 13.44 -10.88
N ALA A 131 5.33 12.83 -12.02
CA ALA A 131 5.87 13.30 -13.29
C ALA A 131 5.28 14.66 -13.68
N GLU A 132 6.03 15.47 -14.42
CA GLU A 132 5.52 16.73 -14.96
C GLU A 132 4.28 16.47 -15.84
N GLY A 133 3.21 17.24 -15.60
CA GLY A 133 1.93 17.05 -16.30
C GLY A 133 1.16 15.79 -15.89
N SER A 134 1.57 15.09 -14.82
CA SER A 134 0.76 14.01 -14.25
C SER A 134 -0.57 14.55 -13.71
N ARG A 135 -1.53 13.65 -13.52
CA ARG A 135 -2.85 13.98 -12.95
C ARG A 135 -2.93 13.45 -11.53
N PRO A 136 -2.82 14.29 -10.50
CA PRO A 136 -3.07 13.87 -9.11
C PRO A 136 -4.49 13.31 -8.97
N ILE A 137 -4.60 12.12 -8.39
CA ILE A 137 -5.89 11.44 -8.15
C ILE A 137 -6.07 11.07 -6.67
N ASP A 138 -5.25 11.65 -5.79
CA ASP A 138 -5.30 11.41 -4.34
C ASP A 138 -6.65 11.78 -3.75
N ARG A 139 -7.23 12.87 -4.29
CA ARG A 139 -8.53 13.41 -3.92
C ARG A 139 -9.43 13.55 -5.14
N LYS A 140 -10.74 13.40 -4.93
CA LYS A 140 -11.74 13.51 -6.01
C LYS A 140 -11.93 14.96 -6.44
N GLN A 141 -12.09 15.84 -5.46
CA GLN A 141 -12.17 17.28 -5.65
C GLN A 141 -10.90 17.86 -5.05
N PRO A 142 -10.13 18.66 -5.79
CA PRO A 142 -9.14 19.53 -5.20
C PRO A 142 -9.91 20.51 -4.32
N ASP A 143 -9.83 20.31 -3.03
CA ASP A 143 -10.17 21.33 -2.05
C ASP A 143 -9.33 22.56 -2.41
N GLY A 144 -9.97 23.71 -2.65
CA GLY A 144 -9.30 24.94 -3.12
C GLY A 144 -8.27 25.55 -2.16
N THR A 145 -7.89 24.82 -1.12
CA THR A 145 -6.62 24.94 -0.43
C THR A 145 -5.52 24.41 -1.33
N GLU A 146 -4.76 25.32 -1.93
CA GLU A 146 -3.45 25.02 -2.53
C GLU A 146 -2.69 24.01 -1.67
N ASP A 147 -2.12 23.00 -2.32
CA ASP A 147 -1.32 21.88 -1.78
C ASP A 147 -0.12 22.36 -0.93
N THR A 148 -0.39 23.04 0.17
CA THR A 148 0.63 23.57 1.09
C THR A 148 1.09 22.48 2.06
N ASP A 149 0.27 21.45 2.27
CA ASP A 149 0.63 20.27 3.06
C ASP A 149 1.54 19.28 2.31
N VAL A 150 1.76 19.47 1.00
CA VAL A 150 2.68 18.64 0.22
C VAL A 150 4.05 19.31 0.09
N ALA A 151 4.09 20.65 0.02
CA ALA A 151 5.33 21.41 -0.13
C ALA A 151 6.17 21.52 1.18
N GLU A 152 5.57 21.43 2.37
CA GLU A 152 6.36 21.36 3.62
C GLU A 152 6.97 19.97 3.86
N ASP A 153 6.40 18.94 3.22
CA ASP A 153 6.91 17.57 3.26
C ASP A 153 7.96 17.32 2.15
N GLU A 154 7.93 18.05 1.03
CA GLU A 154 8.91 17.92 -0.06
C GLU A 154 10.34 18.38 0.29
N HIS A 155 10.55 19.05 1.42
CA HIS A 155 11.89 19.45 1.90
C HIS A 155 12.49 18.59 3.03
N HIS A 156 11.85 17.47 3.41
CA HIS A 156 12.41 16.54 4.41
C HIS A 156 12.54 15.08 3.95
N PHE A 157 12.37 14.76 2.67
CA PHE A 157 12.46 13.37 2.19
C PHE A 157 13.68 13.03 1.33
N GLU A 158 14.75 13.84 1.42
CA GLU A 158 16.10 13.32 1.27
C GLU A 158 16.58 12.73 2.60
N HIS A 159 15.93 11.65 3.04
CA HIS A 159 16.51 10.80 4.08
C HIS A 159 16.83 9.43 3.47
N PRO A 160 18.13 9.05 3.46
CA PRO A 160 18.55 7.77 2.93
C PRO A 160 17.96 6.67 3.81
N GLU A 161 17.36 5.67 3.17
CA GLU A 161 17.08 4.34 3.72
C GLU A 161 16.89 4.22 5.25
N GLY A 162 15.65 4.42 5.70
CA GLY A 162 15.05 3.49 6.65
C GLY A 162 14.92 3.93 8.09
N ASP A 163 13.91 4.77 8.36
CA ASP A 163 13.26 4.86 9.68
C ASP A 163 11.75 4.62 9.53
N VAL A 164 11.37 3.35 9.63
CA VAL A 164 9.96 2.93 9.73
C VAL A 164 9.56 3.02 11.19
N PHE A 165 8.73 4.01 11.54
CA PHE A 165 8.14 4.10 12.87
C PHE A 165 7.35 2.82 13.20
N PRO A 166 7.45 2.31 14.45
CA PRO A 166 6.74 1.11 14.87
C PRO A 166 5.22 1.31 14.75
N LYS A 167 4.53 0.38 14.08
CA LYS A 167 3.06 0.36 13.99
C LYS A 167 2.50 -0.82 14.77
N VAL A 168 1.30 -0.68 15.34
CA VAL A 168 0.55 -1.82 15.90
C VAL A 168 0.44 -2.92 14.83
N GLY A 169 0.75 -4.16 15.19
CA GLY A 169 0.82 -5.30 14.28
C GLY A 169 2.19 -5.54 13.64
N SER A 170 3.16 -4.64 13.80
CA SER A 170 4.54 -4.85 13.34
C SER A 170 5.25 -5.86 14.24
N ILE A 171 6.02 -6.78 13.64
CA ILE A 171 6.80 -7.77 14.36
C ILE A 171 8.26 -7.29 14.43
N TYR A 172 8.86 -7.39 15.60
CA TYR A 172 10.26 -7.07 15.83
C TYR A 172 10.97 -8.24 16.51
N ARG A 173 12.21 -8.48 16.08
CA ARG A 173 13.13 -9.45 16.67
C ARG A 173 14.24 -8.74 17.42
N LYS A 174 14.49 -9.16 18.65
CA LYS A 174 15.55 -8.60 19.48
C LYS A 174 16.92 -9.21 19.11
N LYS A 175 17.93 -8.35 18.95
CA LYS A 175 19.30 -8.71 18.53
C LYS A 175 20.34 -8.60 19.64
N ASP A 176 20.08 -7.78 20.66
CA ASP A 176 21.04 -7.47 21.74
C ASP A 176 21.07 -8.52 22.87
N THR A 177 20.33 -9.63 22.74
CA THR A 177 20.27 -10.71 23.74
C THR A 177 20.53 -12.09 23.14
N LYS A 178 21.09 -13.01 23.97
CA LYS A 178 21.24 -14.44 23.61
C LYS A 178 19.90 -15.19 23.54
N GLU A 179 18.84 -14.62 24.12
CA GLU A 179 17.49 -15.16 24.08
C GLU A 179 16.79 -14.75 22.78
N PHE A 180 16.14 -15.71 22.13
CA PHE A 180 15.36 -15.46 20.93
C PHE A 180 14.00 -14.84 21.31
N ILE A 181 13.88 -13.53 21.13
CA ILE A 181 12.63 -12.80 21.37
C ILE A 181 12.15 -12.21 20.04
N GLU A 182 11.02 -12.71 19.57
CA GLU A 182 10.26 -12.17 18.44
C GLU A 182 8.86 -11.82 18.93
N THR A 183 8.46 -10.57 18.76
CA THR A 183 7.22 -10.07 19.36
C THR A 183 6.58 -8.98 18.53
N MET A 184 5.26 -8.89 18.63
CA MET A 184 4.44 -7.94 17.89
C MET A 184 4.13 -6.71 18.73
N VAL A 185 4.10 -5.54 18.10
CA VAL A 185 3.58 -4.31 18.71
C VAL A 185 2.06 -4.45 18.90
N ILE A 186 1.60 -4.43 20.15
CA ILE A 186 0.17 -4.58 20.49
C ILE A 186 -0.51 -3.25 20.79
N ALA A 187 0.23 -2.24 21.26
CA ALA A 187 -0.28 -0.90 21.53
C ALA A 187 0.86 0.12 21.51
N ILE A 188 0.51 1.39 21.27
CA ILE A 188 1.42 2.53 21.34
C ILE A 188 0.72 3.62 22.15
N GLU A 189 1.40 4.16 23.16
CA GLU A 189 0.90 5.24 24.01
C GLU A 189 1.98 6.32 24.12
N GLY A 190 1.83 7.41 23.36
CA GLY A 190 2.87 8.43 23.23
C GLY A 190 4.18 7.81 22.72
N GLN A 191 5.27 7.98 23.47
CA GLN A 191 6.59 7.41 23.14
C GLN A 191 6.79 5.97 23.62
N ARG A 192 5.80 5.36 24.28
CA ARG A 192 5.87 3.98 24.78
C ARG A 192 5.26 3.02 23.77
N VAL A 193 5.95 1.93 23.52
CA VAL A 193 5.54 0.83 22.66
C VAL A 193 5.35 -0.40 23.53
N TYR A 194 4.17 -1.00 23.45
CA TYR A 194 3.82 -2.22 24.16
C TYR A 194 3.94 -3.41 23.21
N LEU A 195 4.69 -4.43 23.64
CA LEU A 195 4.94 -5.63 22.86
C LEU A 195 4.21 -6.83 23.47
N GLY A 196 3.90 -7.82 22.63
CA GLY A 196 3.41 -9.12 23.06
C GLY A 196 4.34 -9.76 24.11
N GLY A 197 3.77 -10.42 25.11
CA GLY A 197 4.52 -10.95 26.25
C GLY A 197 4.72 -9.96 27.41
N GLY A 198 4.15 -8.76 27.32
CA GLY A 198 4.12 -7.77 28.41
C GLY A 198 5.32 -6.83 28.45
N TYR A 199 6.21 -6.88 27.46
CA TYR A 199 7.36 -5.98 27.36
C TYR A 199 6.92 -4.55 27.01
N LYS A 200 7.67 -3.57 27.54
CA LYS A 200 7.47 -2.15 27.29
C LYS A 200 8.80 -1.52 26.89
N VAL A 201 8.83 -0.89 25.74
CA VAL A 201 10.02 -0.22 25.20
C VAL A 201 9.67 1.20 24.75
N THR A 202 10.68 2.03 24.49
CA THR A 202 10.46 3.34 23.87
C THR A 202 10.48 3.25 22.34
N GLN A 203 9.86 4.21 21.65
CA GLN A 203 9.98 4.29 20.19
C GLN A 203 11.44 4.40 19.73
N LYS A 204 12.26 5.18 20.46
CA LYS A 204 13.70 5.31 20.17
C LYS A 204 14.44 3.98 20.29
N GLU A 205 14.09 3.18 21.30
CA GLU A 205 14.70 1.88 21.52
C GLU A 205 14.33 0.86 20.45
N ILE A 206 13.06 0.77 20.05
CA ILE A 206 12.65 -0.22 19.04
C ILE A 206 13.14 0.12 17.62
N MET A 207 13.49 1.38 17.38
CA MET A 207 14.10 1.85 16.13
C MET A 207 15.62 1.66 16.11
N ASP A 208 16.24 1.26 17.23
CA ASP A 208 17.67 0.98 17.29
C ASP A 208 17.98 -0.35 16.58
N LYS A 209 18.57 -0.26 15.37
CA LYS A 209 18.87 -1.40 14.49
C LYS A 209 19.90 -2.38 15.08
N ASP A 210 20.69 -1.93 16.06
CA ASP A 210 21.63 -2.79 16.79
C ASP A 210 20.91 -3.66 17.83
N ARG A 211 19.73 -3.22 18.28
CA ARG A 211 18.94 -3.87 19.32
C ARG A 211 17.72 -4.60 18.80
N TRP A 212 17.10 -4.09 17.74
CA TRP A 212 15.86 -4.62 17.18
C TRP A 212 15.91 -4.65 15.65
N GLU A 213 15.30 -5.70 15.10
CA GLU A 213 15.12 -5.89 13.67
C GLU A 213 13.65 -6.00 13.36
N TYR A 214 13.16 -5.19 12.44
CA TYR A 214 11.82 -5.35 11.91
C TYR A 214 11.75 -6.66 11.11
N VAL A 215 10.81 -7.53 11.49
CA VAL A 215 10.50 -8.75 10.75
C VAL A 215 9.35 -8.40 9.79
N PRO A 216 9.58 -8.38 8.47
CA PRO A 216 8.50 -8.21 7.51
C PRO A 216 7.46 -9.30 7.76
N ASN A 217 6.18 -8.95 7.67
CA ASN A 217 5.11 -9.95 7.72
C ASN A 217 5.23 -10.87 6.48
N SER A 218 6.05 -11.91 6.57
CA SER A 218 5.93 -13.09 5.74
C SER A 218 4.76 -13.88 6.31
N PHE A 219 3.59 -13.76 5.69
CA PHE A 219 2.54 -14.74 5.95
C PHE A 219 3.13 -16.12 5.59
N PRO A 220 3.14 -17.10 6.51
CA PRO A 220 3.35 -18.47 6.09
C PRO A 220 2.23 -18.84 5.11
N GLN A 221 2.62 -19.39 3.96
CA GLN A 221 1.73 -19.92 2.93
C GLN A 221 0.82 -21.03 3.46
#